data_AF-A0A6P2FS98-F1
#
_entry.id   AF-A0A6P2FS98-F1
#
_cell.length_a   1.000
_cell.length_b   1.000
_cell.length_c   1.000
_cell.angle_alpha   90.00
_cell.angle_beta   90.00
_cell.angle_gamma   90.00
#
_symmetry.space_group_name_H-M   'P 1'
#
loop_
_entity.id
_entity.type
_entity.pdbx_description
1 polymer ?
#
loop_
_entity_poly.entity_id
_entity_poly.type
_entity_poly.pdbx_seq_one_letter_code
_entity_poly.pdbx_strand_id
1 'polypeptide(L)'
;MLERVQRRLDRKLDAMTLRRSTIEHVFGTLKYWMGSTHFLMKTMEHVGTEMSLHVLAYNLKRVMSVLGIARTMKAMRLAGA
;
A
#
# COMPACT_ATOMS: atom_id res chain seq x y z
N MET A 1 11.16 -10.05 -23.03
CA MET A 1 10.44 -9.38 -21.92
C MET A 1 11.03 -8.01 -21.58
N LEU A 2 12.35 -7.89 -21.44
CA LEU A 2 13.03 -6.62 -21.12
C LEU A 2 12.72 -5.50 -22.12
N GLU A 3 12.78 -5.77 -23.43
CA GLU A 3 12.40 -4.77 -24.46
C GLU A 3 10.94 -4.29 -24.37
N ARG A 4 10.04 -5.12 -23.84
CA ARG A 4 8.63 -4.74 -23.61
C ARG A 4 8.49 -3.87 -22.36
N VAL A 5 9.33 -4.10 -21.34
CA VAL A 5 9.42 -3.22 -20.16
C VAL A 5 10.02 -1.88 -20.58
N GLN A 6 11.14 -1.90 -21.31
CA GLN A 6 11.82 -0.69 -21.79
C GLN A 6 10.89 0.18 -22.64
N ARG A 7 10.22 -0.39 -23.65
CA ARG A 7 9.23 0.34 -24.46
C ARG A 7 8.09 0.98 -23.65
N ARG A 8 7.73 0.44 -22.47
CA ARG A 8 6.71 1.05 -21.59
C ARG A 8 7.29 2.21 -20.77
N LEU A 9 8.54 2.09 -20.34
CA LEU A 9 9.25 3.14 -19.61
C LEU A 9 9.58 4.32 -20.53
N ASP A 10 9.99 4.05 -21.77
CA ASP A 10 10.28 5.10 -22.76
C ASP A 10 9.03 5.92 -23.12
N ARG A 11 7.85 5.31 -23.08
CA ARG A 11 6.55 5.98 -23.27
C ARG A 11 6.12 6.81 -22.06
N LYS A 12 6.73 6.61 -20.89
CA LYS A 12 6.35 7.25 -19.63
C LYS A 12 7.58 7.51 -18.76
N LEU A 13 8.37 8.50 -19.19
CA LEU A 13 9.70 8.80 -18.64
C LEU A 13 9.68 9.14 -17.15
N ASP A 14 8.57 9.67 -16.64
CA ASP A 14 8.38 10.03 -15.23
C ASP A 14 7.96 8.84 -14.35
N ALA A 15 7.63 7.68 -14.93
CA ALA A 15 7.03 6.56 -14.21
C ALA A 15 7.92 6.02 -13.07
N MET A 16 9.24 6.00 -13.26
CA MET A 16 10.18 5.54 -12.23
C MET A 16 10.35 6.54 -11.09
N THR A 17 10.37 7.82 -11.42
CA THR A 17 10.40 8.89 -10.41
C THR A 17 9.12 8.89 -9.57
N LEU A 18 7.95 8.79 -10.22
CA LEU A 18 6.66 8.71 -9.56
C LEU A 18 6.56 7.46 -8.68
N ARG A 19 7.02 6.31 -9.16
CA ARG A 19 7.03 5.05 -8.40
C ARG A 19 7.83 5.20 -7.11
N ARG A 20 9.05 5.74 -7.22
CA ARG A 20 9.94 5.97 -6.08
C ARG A 20 9.29 6.89 -5.04
N SER A 21 8.65 7.97 -5.47
CA SER A 21 8.07 8.97 -4.57
C SER A 21 6.75 8.54 -3.93
N THR A 22 5.96 7.69 -4.60
CA THR A 22 4.60 7.36 -4.16
C THR A 22 4.46 6.00 -3.50
N ILE A 23 5.04 4.94 -4.09
CA ILE A 23 4.75 3.57 -3.65
C ILE A 23 5.93 2.88 -2.98
N GLU A 24 7.18 3.18 -3.34
CA GLU A 24 8.32 2.39 -2.84
C GLU A 24 8.47 2.48 -1.33
N HIS A 25 8.26 3.67 -0.75
CA HIS A 25 8.25 3.84 0.70
C HIS A 25 7.09 3.10 1.40
N VAL A 26 5.90 3.12 0.79
CA VAL A 26 4.71 2.40 1.30
C VAL A 26 4.99 0.90 1.35
N PHE A 27 5.48 0.33 0.25
CA PHE A 27 5.84 -1.08 0.19
C PHE A 27 6.99 -1.44 1.14
N GLY A 28 7.96 -0.53 1.34
CA GLY A 28 9.02 -0.70 2.33
C GLY A 28 8.46 -0.82 3.75
N THR A 29 7.52 0.05 4.11
CA THR A 29 6.87 0.02 5.43
C THR A 29 6.02 -1.23 5.62
N LEU A 30 5.22 -1.61 4.62
CA LEU A 30 4.42 -2.83 4.65
C LEU A 30 5.29 -4.07 4.88
N LYS A 31 6.37 -4.23 4.09
CA LYS A 31 7.31 -5.34 4.25
C LYS A 31 7.99 -5.33 5.62
N TYR A 32 8.37 -4.15 6.12
CA TYR A 32 8.96 -4.04 7.45
C TYR A 32 7.98 -4.49 8.54
N TRP A 33 6.70 -4.12 8.46
CA TRP A 33 5.67 -4.56 9.42
C TRP A 33 5.30 -6.03 9.31
N MET A 34 5.29 -6.57 8.08
CA MET A 34 5.07 -8.00 7.83
C MET A 34 6.22 -8.87 8.37
N GLY A 35 7.41 -8.30 8.51
CA GLY A 35 8.60 -9.01 8.96
C GLY A 35 9.21 -9.89 7.87
N SER A 36 10.10 -10.79 8.29
CA SER A 36 10.76 -11.76 7.41
C SER A 36 9.96 -13.05 7.22
N THR A 37 8.82 -13.18 7.90
CA THR A 37 7.97 -14.38 7.83
C THR A 37 7.15 -14.40 6.55
N HIS A 38 6.92 -15.60 6.03
CA HIS A 38 6.00 -15.81 4.92
C HIS A 38 4.56 -15.48 5.33
N PHE A 39 3.69 -15.24 4.34
CA PHE A 39 2.26 -15.15 4.58
C PHE A 39 1.80 -16.35 5.42
N LEU A 40 0.95 -16.07 6.40
CA LEU A 40 0.42 -17.11 7.28
C LEU A 40 -0.58 -18.00 6.52
N MET A 41 -1.30 -17.42 5.57
CA MET A 41 -2.32 -18.10 4.81
C MET A 41 -1.77 -18.82 3.57
N LYS A 42 -2.52 -19.83 3.11
CA LYS A 42 -2.25 -20.58 1.88
C LYS A 42 -3.33 -20.28 0.85
N THR A 43 -3.00 -20.44 -0.43
CA THR A 43 -3.82 -20.10 -1.63
C THR A 43 -3.92 -18.60 -1.90
N MET A 44 -4.07 -18.24 -3.18
CA MET A 44 -4.05 -16.84 -3.62
C MET A 44 -5.18 -16.00 -3.04
N GLU A 45 -6.35 -16.59 -2.81
CA GLU A 45 -7.51 -15.90 -2.24
C GLU A 45 -7.19 -15.42 -0.81
N HIS A 46 -6.80 -16.34 0.07
CA HIS A 46 -6.52 -16.01 1.46
C HIS A 46 -5.26 -15.15 1.63
N VAL A 47 -4.22 -15.38 0.83
CA VAL A 47 -3.02 -14.52 0.79
C VAL A 47 -3.38 -13.10 0.34
N GLY A 48 -4.31 -12.98 -0.62
CA GLY A 48 -4.87 -11.71 -1.02
C GLY A 48 -5.55 -10.99 0.13
N THR A 49 -6.37 -11.69 0.92
CA THR A 49 -7.00 -11.14 2.13
C THR A 49 -5.97 -10.67 3.16
N GLU A 50 -4.93 -11.46 3.43
CA GLU A 50 -3.86 -11.09 4.37
C GLU A 50 -3.14 -9.80 3.90
N MET A 51 -2.79 -9.72 2.61
CA MET A 51 -2.22 -8.50 2.02
C MET A 51 -3.18 -7.30 2.15
N SER A 52 -4.48 -7.49 1.88
CA SER A 52 -5.49 -6.44 2.02
C SER A 52 -5.59 -5.91 3.45
N LEU A 53 -5.49 -6.76 4.47
CA LEU A 53 -5.49 -6.35 5.87
C LEU A 53 -4.24 -5.52 6.22
N HIS A 54 -3.06 -5.90 5.74
CA HIS A 54 -1.85 -5.09 5.92
C HIS A 54 -1.96 -3.71 5.28
N VAL A 55 -2.47 -3.65 4.04
CA VAL A 55 -2.72 -2.39 3.33
C VAL A 55 -3.74 -1.53 4.07
N LEU A 56 -4.82 -2.13 4.58
CA LEU A 56 -5.84 -1.42 5.35
C LEU A 56 -5.24 -0.83 6.64
N ALA A 57 -4.48 -1.62 7.40
CA ALA A 57 -3.82 -1.14 8.62
C ALA A 57 -2.86 0.02 8.34
N TYR A 58 -2.06 -0.07 7.26
CA TYR A 58 -1.20 1.02 6.83
C TYR A 58 -1.99 2.28 6.50
N ASN A 59 -3.05 2.15 5.70
CA ASN A 59 -3.89 3.28 5.29
C ASN A 59 -4.55 3.96 6.50
N LEU A 60 -5.08 3.18 7.45
CA LEU A 60 -5.65 3.71 8.69
C LEU A 60 -4.60 4.50 9.49
N LYS A 61 -3.39 3.94 9.68
CA LYS A 61 -2.32 4.65 10.37
C LYS A 61 -1.91 5.93 9.64
N ARG A 62 -1.86 5.91 8.31
CA ARG A 62 -1.53 7.07 7.48
C ARG A 62 -2.58 8.17 7.60
N VAL A 63 -3.87 7.83 7.52
CA VAL A 63 -4.96 8.80 7.68
C VAL A 63 -4.94 9.42 9.07
N MET A 64 -4.74 8.61 10.12
CA MET A 64 -4.61 9.10 11.49
C MET A 64 -3.42 10.04 11.67
N SER A 65 -2.30 9.78 10.99
CA SER A 65 -1.12 10.66 10.99
C SER A 65 -1.37 12.00 10.27
N VAL A 66 -2.06 11.97 9.13
CA VAL A 66 -2.33 13.18 8.32
C VAL A 66 -3.42 14.05 8.92
N LEU A 67 -4.53 13.45 9.38
CA LEU A 67 -5.70 14.19 9.87
C LEU A 67 -5.72 14.36 11.40
N GLY A 68 -4.97 13.54 12.13
CA GLY A 68 -5.11 13.37 13.57
C GLY A 68 -6.26 12.42 13.94
N ILE A 69 -6.17 11.83 15.13
CA ILE A 69 -7.12 10.81 15.62
C ILE A 69 -8.55 11.37 15.71
N ALA A 70 -8.73 12.56 16.30
CA ALA A 70 -10.06 13.13 16.52
C ALA A 70 -10.82 13.39 15.20
N ARG A 71 -10.16 13.96 14.19
CA ARG A 71 -10.76 14.20 12.87
C ARG A 71 -11.05 12.90 12.14
N THR A 72 -10.14 11.93 12.25
CA THR A 72 -10.32 10.60 11.66
C THR A 72 -11.56 9.92 12.24
N MET A 73 -11.71 9.90 13.57
CA MET A 73 -12.89 9.31 14.24
C MET A 73 -14.20 10.00 13.85
N LYS A 74 -14.19 11.33 13.74
CA LYS A 74 -15.36 12.08 13.27
C LYS A 74 -15.73 11.68 11.83
N ALA A 75 -14.75 11.60 10.93
CA ALA A 75 -14.98 11.20 9.54
C ALA A 75 -15.52 9.76 9.42
N MET A 76 -14.98 8.82 10.21
CA MET A 76 -15.46 7.43 10.21
C MET A 76 -16.92 7.30 10.68
N ARG A 77 -17.32 8.06 11.71
CA ARG A 77 -18.72 8.08 12.18
C ARG A 77 -19.68 8.64 11.14
N LEU A 78 -19.26 9.65 10.38
CA LEU A 78 -20.08 10.23 9.31
C LEU A 78 -20.18 9.31 8.09
N ALA A 79 -19.13 8.56 7.77
CA ALA A 79 -19.13 7.63 6.63
C ALA A 79 -19.94 6.35 6.87
N GLY A 80 -20.21 6.00 8.14
CA GLY A 80 -21.05 4.86 8.52
C GLY A 80 -22.52 5.20 8.76
N ALA A 81 -22.92 6.47 8.61
CA ALA A 81 -24.30 6.94 8.63
C ALA A 81 -24.83 7.05 7.20
#